data_AF-A0A953HIU4-F1
#
_entry.id   AF-A0A953HIU4-F1
#
_cell.length_a   1.000
_cell.length_b   1.000
_cell.length_c   1.000
_cell.angle_alpha   90.00
_cell.angle_beta   90.00
_cell.angle_gamma   90.00
#
_symmetry.space_group_name_H-M   'P 1'
#
loop_
_entity.id
_entity.type
_entity.pdbx_description
1 polymer ?
#
loop_
_entity_poly.entity_id
_entity_poly.type
_entity_poly.pdbx_seq_one_letter_code
_entity_poly.pdbx_strand_id
1 'polypeptide(L)'
;MKYRLLTKDELEELEKEFVTFLAANGIPAEDWVRIKENEPAKSQELIAIFSDVVFDKILSQVHYLEHRQPDIIRIFRFGEEKVIMNGLRLEGKSAIDFTKNQDVTALMQLFKLSPGKLKIFTAEKTYQKDRLQEIFQLMQNSAQILKDDRLFSTIEQLKNAKP
;
A
#
# COMPACT_ATOMS: atom_id res chain seq x y z
N MET A 1 -4.11 14.18 -13.41
CA MET A 1 -3.14 13.26 -12.79
C MET A 1 -3.69 12.82 -11.44
N LYS A 2 -3.93 11.52 -11.28
CA LYS A 2 -4.53 10.91 -10.09
C LYS A 2 -3.48 10.59 -9.02
N TYR A 3 -2.26 10.24 -9.45
CA TYR A 3 -1.13 9.90 -8.59
C TYR A 3 0.10 10.76 -8.90
N ARG A 4 1.27 10.40 -8.38
CA ARG A 4 2.53 11.02 -8.82
C ARG A 4 2.96 10.47 -10.18
N LEU A 5 3.87 11.17 -10.86
CA LEU A 5 4.60 10.58 -11.99
C LEU A 5 5.47 9.42 -11.51
N LEU A 6 5.59 8.41 -12.37
CA LEU A 6 6.63 7.40 -12.24
C LEU A 6 8.00 8.08 -12.26
N THR A 7 8.92 7.59 -11.43
CA THR A 7 10.31 8.05 -11.46
C THR A 7 10.97 7.57 -12.75
N LYS A 8 12.15 8.13 -13.05
CA LYS A 8 12.92 7.70 -14.22
C LYS A 8 13.22 6.20 -14.16
N ASP A 9 13.68 5.70 -13.03
CA ASP A 9 14.01 4.28 -12.83
C ASP A 9 12.77 3.38 -12.99
N GLU A 10 11.62 3.80 -12.45
CA GLU A 10 10.35 3.06 -12.62
C GLU A 10 9.89 3.04 -14.09
N LEU A 11 10.07 4.14 -14.83
CA LEU A 11 9.77 4.19 -16.26
C LEU A 11 10.72 3.32 -17.09
N GLU A 12 12.00 3.25 -16.72
CA GLU A 12 12.99 2.39 -17.38
C GLU A 12 12.66 0.90 -17.16
N GLU A 13 12.25 0.51 -15.94
CA GLU A 13 11.78 -0.85 -15.67
C GLU A 13 10.51 -1.22 -16.45
N LEU A 14 9.70 -0.22 -16.82
CA LEU A 14 8.42 -0.36 -17.52
C LEU A 14 8.50 0.04 -19.00
N GLU A 15 9.69 0.08 -19.61
CA GLU A 15 9.87 0.54 -20.99
C GLU A 15 8.99 -0.21 -21.99
N LYS A 16 8.88 -1.54 -21.85
CA LYS A 16 8.08 -2.37 -22.74
C LYS A 16 6.58 -2.06 -22.65
N GLU A 17 6.09 -1.90 -21.42
CA GLU A 17 4.72 -1.50 -21.12
C GLU A 17 4.45 -0.10 -21.66
N PHE A 18 5.41 0.81 -21.54
CA PHE A 18 5.28 2.18 -22.04
C PHE A 18 5.24 2.24 -23.57
N VAL A 19 6.10 1.50 -24.27
CA VAL A 19 6.06 1.37 -25.74
C VAL A 19 4.72 0.79 -26.20
N THR A 20 4.22 -0.22 -25.49
CA THR A 20 2.90 -0.82 -25.80
C THR A 20 1.78 0.19 -25.58
N PHE A 21 1.85 0.98 -24.50
CA PHE A 21 0.91 2.07 -24.23
C PHE A 21 0.92 3.13 -25.33
N LEU A 22 2.10 3.59 -25.76
CA LEU A 22 2.24 4.57 -26.84
C LEU A 22 1.64 4.03 -28.16
N ALA A 23 1.96 2.79 -28.53
CA ALA A 23 1.42 2.14 -29.72
C ALA A 23 -0.12 2.02 -29.67
N ALA A 24 -0.68 1.65 -28.51
CA ALA A 24 -2.14 1.59 -28.32
C ALA A 24 -2.83 2.96 -28.43
N ASN A 25 -2.10 4.05 -28.17
CA ASN A 25 -2.55 5.42 -28.37
C ASN A 25 -2.20 5.99 -29.77
N GLY A 26 -1.76 5.13 -30.70
CA GLY A 26 -1.42 5.53 -32.07
C GLY A 26 -0.12 6.32 -32.18
N ILE A 27 0.79 6.19 -31.22
CA ILE A 27 2.08 6.89 -31.19
C ILE A 27 3.19 5.86 -31.43
N PRO A 28 3.69 5.70 -32.67
CA PRO A 28 4.85 4.88 -32.95
C PRO A 28 6.14 5.49 -32.34
N ALA A 29 7.21 4.69 -32.30
CA ALA A 29 8.47 5.09 -31.67
C ALA A 29 9.09 6.35 -32.28
N GLU A 30 8.98 6.52 -33.60
CA GLU A 30 9.47 7.72 -34.32
C GLU A 30 8.72 8.99 -33.93
N ASP A 31 7.40 8.92 -33.77
CA ASP A 31 6.58 10.03 -33.30
C ASP A 31 6.88 10.36 -31.83
N TRP A 32 7.17 9.35 -31.00
CA TRP A 32 7.58 9.60 -29.63
C TRP A 32 8.90 10.39 -29.54
N VAL A 33 9.89 10.08 -30.39
CA VAL A 33 11.14 10.85 -30.46
C VAL A 33 10.84 12.31 -30.82
N ARG A 34 10.00 12.54 -31.84
CA ARG A 34 9.60 13.88 -32.26
C ARG A 34 8.83 14.64 -31.16
N ILE A 35 7.90 13.98 -30.48
CA ILE A 35 7.09 14.56 -29.39
C ILE A 35 7.98 14.96 -28.23
N LYS A 36 8.95 14.12 -27.83
CA LYS A 36 9.88 14.46 -26.76
C LYS A 36 10.70 15.71 -27.05
N GLU A 37 11.13 15.90 -28.29
CA GLU A 37 11.97 17.03 -28.70
C GLU A 37 11.17 18.31 -28.92
N ASN A 38 10.00 18.21 -29.56
CA ASN A 38 9.27 19.37 -30.09
C ASN A 38 8.01 19.72 -29.29
N GLU A 39 7.48 18.78 -28.51
CA GLU A 39 6.21 18.93 -27.77
C GLU A 39 6.36 18.50 -26.30
N PRO A 40 7.20 19.17 -25.49
CA PRO A 40 7.50 18.76 -24.11
C PRO A 40 6.27 18.71 -23.20
N ALA A 41 5.25 19.54 -23.45
CA ALA A 41 4.00 19.48 -22.70
C ALA A 41 3.23 18.17 -22.96
N LYS A 42 3.18 17.75 -24.23
CA LYS A 42 2.51 16.51 -24.65
C LYS A 42 3.27 15.27 -24.16
N SER A 43 4.60 15.31 -24.17
CA SER A 43 5.41 14.20 -23.63
C SER A 43 5.16 14.01 -22.13
N GLN A 44 5.09 15.11 -21.36
CA GLN A 44 4.75 15.07 -19.93
C GLN A 44 3.33 14.54 -19.69
N GLU A 45 2.37 14.95 -20.50
CA GLU A 45 0.98 14.46 -20.41
C GLU A 45 0.90 12.94 -20.64
N LEU A 46 1.58 12.42 -21.67
CA LEU A 46 1.61 10.98 -21.95
C LEU A 46 2.23 10.17 -20.81
N ILE A 47 3.32 10.69 -20.21
CA ILE A 47 3.94 10.07 -19.04
C ILE A 47 2.99 10.12 -17.83
N ALA A 48 2.23 11.21 -17.65
CA ALA A 48 1.25 11.33 -16.57
C ALA A 48 0.09 10.34 -16.73
N ILE A 49 -0.45 10.19 -17.93
CA ILE A 49 -1.51 9.20 -18.22
C ILE A 49 -0.99 7.79 -18.00
N PHE A 50 0.20 7.47 -18.50
CA PHE A 50 0.81 6.17 -18.28
C PHE A 50 1.05 5.87 -16.80
N SER A 51 1.55 6.87 -16.05
CA SER A 51 1.73 6.74 -14.60
C SER A 51 0.42 6.42 -13.89
N ASP A 52 -0.66 7.12 -14.26
CA ASP A 52 -1.99 6.86 -13.70
C ASP A 52 -2.46 5.42 -13.99
N VAL A 53 -2.28 4.93 -15.23
CA VAL A 53 -2.63 3.55 -15.63
C VAL A 53 -1.83 2.50 -14.85
N VAL A 54 -0.52 2.70 -14.69
CA VAL A 54 0.34 1.77 -13.96
C VAL A 54 -0.04 1.72 -12.48
N PHE A 55 -0.24 2.86 -11.84
CA PHE A 55 -0.66 2.89 -10.44
C PHE A 55 -2.04 2.27 -10.25
N ASP A 56 -3.02 2.56 -11.11
CA ASP A 56 -4.33 1.91 -11.04
C ASP A 56 -4.20 0.39 -11.15
N LYS A 57 -3.37 -0.13 -12.06
CA LYS A 57 -3.10 -1.56 -12.20
C LYS A 57 -2.51 -2.16 -10.93
N ILE A 58 -1.46 -1.55 -10.35
CA ILE A 58 -0.80 -2.08 -9.14
C ILE A 58 -1.74 -2.02 -7.94
N LEU A 59 -2.36 -0.85 -7.70
CA LEU A 59 -3.21 -0.61 -6.54
C LEU A 59 -4.50 -1.43 -6.57
N SER A 60 -5.01 -1.77 -7.76
CA SER A 60 -6.19 -2.64 -7.90
C SER A 60 -5.99 -4.02 -7.27
N GLN A 61 -4.76 -4.53 -7.27
CA GLN A 61 -4.39 -5.84 -6.73
C GLN A 61 -4.09 -5.82 -5.22
N VAL A 62 -4.03 -4.62 -4.61
CA VAL A 62 -3.74 -4.48 -3.19
C VAL A 62 -5.00 -4.74 -2.37
N HIS A 63 -4.96 -5.79 -1.56
CA HIS A 63 -6.03 -6.11 -0.58
C HIS A 63 -5.66 -5.74 0.85
N TYR A 64 -4.37 -5.75 1.17
CA TYR A 64 -3.85 -5.48 2.49
C TYR A 64 -2.62 -4.57 2.45
N LEU A 65 -2.60 -3.58 3.34
CA LEU A 65 -1.39 -2.83 3.66
C LEU A 65 -1.06 -3.00 5.13
N GLU A 66 0.23 -2.91 5.47
CA GLU A 66 0.68 -2.81 6.84
C GLU A 66 1.52 -1.56 7.07
N HIS A 67 1.41 -0.98 8.26
CA HIS A 67 2.26 0.11 8.71
C HIS A 67 2.86 -0.30 10.07
N ARG A 68 4.19 -0.43 10.09
CA ARG A 68 4.98 -0.86 11.25
C ARG A 68 5.74 0.31 11.84
N GLN A 69 5.62 0.46 13.15
CA GLN A 69 6.44 1.31 14.01
C GLN A 69 6.91 0.45 15.19
N PRO A 70 7.95 0.84 15.95
CA PRO A 70 8.52 -0.05 16.96
C PRO A 70 7.51 -0.57 17.99
N ASP A 71 6.58 0.27 18.41
CA ASP A 71 5.59 0.00 19.44
C ASP A 71 4.17 -0.27 18.90
N ILE A 72 3.94 -0.06 17.59
CA ILE A 72 2.61 -0.23 17.00
C ILE A 72 2.67 -0.80 15.59
N ILE A 73 1.80 -1.77 15.32
CA ILE A 73 1.50 -2.24 13.97
C ILE A 73 0.04 -1.95 13.65
N ARG A 74 -0.22 -1.51 12.42
CA ARG A 74 -1.55 -1.33 11.84
C ARG A 74 -1.63 -2.12 10.55
N ILE A 75 -2.70 -2.89 10.38
CA ILE A 75 -2.98 -3.61 9.15
C ILE A 75 -4.32 -3.13 8.62
N PHE A 76 -4.31 -2.70 7.37
CA PHE A 76 -5.45 -2.16 6.65
C PHE A 76 -5.94 -3.22 5.67
N ARG A 77 -7.22 -3.61 5.77
CA ARG A 77 -7.91 -4.46 4.81
C ARG A 77 -8.85 -3.60 3.97
N PHE A 78 -8.65 -3.61 2.66
CA PHE A 78 -9.43 -2.80 1.72
C PHE A 78 -10.59 -3.63 1.15
N GLY A 79 -11.81 -3.34 1.60
CA GLY A 79 -13.03 -3.87 1.00
C GLY A 79 -13.47 -3.05 -0.21
N GLU A 80 -14.72 -3.24 -0.64
CA GLU A 80 -15.31 -2.49 -1.77
C GLU A 80 -15.73 -1.08 -1.35
N GLU A 81 -16.39 -0.93 -0.20
CA GLU A 81 -16.96 0.35 0.26
C GLU A 81 -16.16 1.01 1.39
N LYS A 82 -15.38 0.22 2.13
CA LYS A 82 -14.66 0.69 3.31
C LYS A 82 -13.34 -0.02 3.53
N VAL A 83 -12.43 0.67 4.22
CA VAL A 83 -11.21 0.10 4.78
C VAL A 83 -11.40 -0.19 6.27
N ILE A 84 -10.97 -1.38 6.70
CA ILE A 84 -10.92 -1.78 8.10
C ILE A 84 -9.46 -1.81 8.52
N MET A 85 -9.12 -1.12 9.60
CA MET A 85 -7.79 -1.14 10.20
C MET A 85 -7.84 -1.88 11.53
N ASN A 86 -6.96 -2.86 11.68
CA ASN A 86 -6.67 -3.53 12.93
C ASN A 86 -5.26 -3.18 13.39
N GLY A 87 -5.12 -2.82 14.66
CA GLY A 87 -3.84 -2.45 15.22
C GLY A 87 -3.51 -3.16 16.53
N LEU A 88 -2.22 -3.39 16.72
CA LEU A 88 -1.64 -3.85 17.97
C LEU A 88 -0.68 -2.78 18.48
N ARG A 89 -0.85 -2.35 19.73
CA ARG A 89 0.04 -1.40 20.40
C ARG A 89 0.64 -2.02 21.64
N LEU A 90 1.95 -1.87 21.80
CA LEU A 90 2.66 -2.19 23.03
C LEU A 90 2.46 -1.07 24.06
N GLU A 91 2.19 -1.46 25.29
CA GLU A 91 2.08 -0.54 26.42
C GLU A 91 3.30 -0.69 27.33
N GLY A 92 3.92 0.45 27.66
CA GLY A 92 5.12 0.50 28.49
C GLY A 92 6.40 0.06 27.78
N LYS A 93 7.46 -0.17 28.56
CA LYS A 93 8.76 -0.61 28.03
C LYS A 93 8.68 -2.08 27.63
N SER A 94 9.01 -2.38 26.37
CA SER A 94 9.10 -3.72 25.81
C SER A 94 10.41 -3.86 25.04
N ALA A 95 10.98 -5.06 25.02
CA ALA A 95 12.10 -5.40 24.14
C ALA A 95 11.64 -5.74 22.71
N ILE A 96 10.32 -5.80 22.48
CA ILE A 96 9.71 -6.10 21.18
C ILE A 96 9.71 -4.85 20.32
N ASP A 97 10.01 -5.04 19.04
CA ASP A 97 10.06 -3.99 18.02
C ASP A 97 9.34 -4.49 16.76
N PHE A 98 8.15 -3.98 16.47
CA PHE A 98 7.35 -4.48 15.34
C PHE A 98 7.92 -4.11 13.96
N THR A 99 8.95 -3.27 13.88
CA THR A 99 9.67 -3.00 12.62
C THR A 99 10.58 -4.15 12.20
N LYS A 100 10.91 -5.05 13.14
CA LYS A 100 11.65 -6.28 12.88
C LYS A 100 10.69 -7.42 12.57
N ASN A 101 11.17 -8.46 11.87
CA ASN A 101 10.37 -9.67 11.68
C ASN A 101 10.01 -10.27 13.03
N GLN A 102 8.74 -10.15 13.41
CA GLN A 102 8.20 -10.72 14.63
C GLN A 102 7.44 -11.99 14.30
N ASP A 103 7.74 -13.06 15.03
CA ASP A 103 6.98 -14.30 14.98
C ASP A 103 5.56 -14.05 15.53
N VAL A 104 4.55 -14.36 14.72
CA VAL A 104 3.13 -14.28 15.10
C VAL A 104 2.85 -15.08 16.38
N THR A 105 3.58 -16.19 16.59
CA THR A 105 3.50 -17.02 17.79
C THR A 105 3.93 -16.25 19.04
N ALA A 106 5.02 -15.47 18.95
CA ALA A 106 5.50 -14.65 20.06
C ALA A 106 4.50 -13.54 20.43
N LEU A 107 3.84 -12.94 19.42
CA LEU A 107 2.78 -11.95 19.65
C LEU A 107 1.58 -12.56 20.38
N MET A 108 1.14 -13.76 19.98
CA MET A 108 0.07 -14.49 20.66
C MET A 108 0.44 -14.85 22.10
N GLN A 109 1.69 -15.29 22.34
CA GLN A 109 2.17 -15.58 23.68
C GLN A 109 2.21 -14.33 24.56
N LEU A 110 2.69 -13.20 24.04
CA LEU A 110 2.70 -11.93 24.77
C LEU A 110 1.28 -11.51 25.16
N PHE A 111 0.32 -11.60 24.24
CA PHE A 111 -1.08 -11.26 24.50
C PHE A 111 -1.66 -12.12 25.64
N LYS A 112 -1.42 -13.44 25.61
CA LYS A 112 -1.93 -14.39 26.62
C LYS A 112 -1.24 -14.25 27.98
N LEU A 113 0.08 -14.09 28.00
CA LEU A 113 0.90 -14.16 29.22
C LEU A 113 1.09 -12.80 29.89
N SER A 114 0.75 -11.70 29.22
CA SER A 114 0.94 -10.34 29.75
C SER A 114 -0.29 -9.47 29.47
N PRO A 115 -1.42 -9.75 30.16
CA PRO A 115 -2.63 -8.94 30.02
C PRO A 115 -2.30 -7.46 30.29
N GLY A 116 -2.73 -6.59 29.36
CA GLY A 116 -2.50 -5.15 29.42
C GLY A 116 -1.22 -4.64 28.76
N LYS A 117 -0.25 -5.50 28.41
CA LYS A 117 0.95 -5.07 27.66
C LYS A 117 0.73 -4.91 26.16
N LEU A 118 -0.32 -5.55 25.63
CA LEU A 118 -0.69 -5.45 24.23
C LEU A 118 -2.15 -5.01 24.12
N LYS A 119 -2.38 -3.82 23.57
CA LYS A 119 -3.72 -3.32 23.27
C LYS A 119 -4.06 -3.59 21.82
N ILE A 120 -5.23 -4.19 21.61
CA ILE A 120 -5.82 -4.36 20.30
C ILE A 120 -6.85 -3.24 20.08
N PHE A 121 -6.81 -2.62 18.91
CA PHE A 121 -7.78 -1.60 18.54
C PHE A 121 -8.16 -1.74 17.06
N THR A 122 -9.35 -1.27 16.73
CA THR A 122 -9.91 -1.33 15.38
C THR A 122 -10.51 0.01 15.02
N ALA A 123 -10.36 0.40 13.76
CA ALA A 123 -11.08 1.51 13.17
C ALA A 123 -11.60 1.09 11.80
N GLU A 124 -12.70 1.70 11.38
CA GLU A 124 -13.19 1.57 10.01
C GLU A 124 -13.41 2.95 9.42
N LYS A 125 -13.22 3.04 8.11
CA LYS A 125 -13.43 4.27 7.34
C LYS A 125 -14.09 3.90 6.03
N THR A 126 -15.29 4.44 5.83
CA THR A 126 -15.95 4.41 4.51
C THR A 126 -15.19 5.32 3.56
N TYR A 127 -15.01 4.88 2.32
CA TYR A 127 -14.24 5.66 1.35
C TYR A 127 -14.94 6.99 1.06
N GLN A 128 -14.21 8.09 1.29
CA GLN A 128 -14.65 9.44 0.90
C GLN A 128 -14.14 9.82 -0.49
N LYS A 129 -13.10 9.13 -0.95
CA LYS A 129 -12.46 9.25 -2.26
C LYS A 129 -12.47 7.87 -2.93
N ASP A 130 -11.88 7.78 -4.12
CA ASP A 130 -11.63 6.50 -4.77
C ASP A 130 -10.78 5.57 -3.88
N ARG A 131 -11.14 4.28 -3.82
CA ARG A 131 -10.45 3.25 -3.03
C ARG A 131 -8.94 3.23 -3.32
N LEU A 132 -8.56 3.35 -4.58
CA LEU A 132 -7.15 3.28 -4.99
C LEU A 132 -6.36 4.50 -4.51
N GLN A 133 -7.01 5.68 -4.44
CA GLN A 133 -6.40 6.86 -3.83
C GLN A 133 -6.15 6.68 -2.34
N GLU A 134 -7.06 6.03 -1.60
CA GLU A 134 -6.85 5.73 -0.17
C GLU A 134 -5.64 4.80 0.03
N ILE A 135 -5.53 3.74 -0.79
CA ILE A 135 -4.38 2.82 -0.78
C ILE A 135 -3.10 3.60 -1.07
N PHE A 136 -3.08 4.40 -2.14
CA PHE A 136 -1.91 5.19 -2.53
C PHE A 136 -1.48 6.15 -1.41
N GLN A 137 -2.40 6.88 -0.80
CA GLN A 137 -2.11 7.79 0.31
C GLN A 137 -1.50 7.06 1.52
N LEU A 138 -1.98 5.86 1.84
CA LEU A 138 -1.39 5.05 2.91
C LEU A 138 0.03 4.59 2.54
N MET A 139 0.27 4.18 1.30
CA MET A 139 1.61 3.81 0.83
C MET A 139 2.59 4.97 0.87
N GLN A 140 2.15 6.19 0.54
CA GLN A 140 2.98 7.40 0.70
C GLN A 140 3.35 7.66 2.17
N ASN A 141 2.54 7.19 3.12
CA ASN A 141 2.78 7.26 4.56
C ASN A 141 3.46 6.00 5.13
N SER A 142 4.39 5.43 4.35
CA SER A 142 5.22 4.27 4.74
C SER A 142 4.45 2.96 4.95
N ALA A 143 3.18 2.87 4.55
CA ALA A 143 2.49 1.60 4.53
C ALA A 143 3.01 0.72 3.38
N GLN A 144 3.21 -0.56 3.64
CA GLN A 144 3.75 -1.52 2.69
C GLN A 144 2.69 -2.56 2.32
N ILE A 145 2.78 -3.08 1.10
CA ILE A 145 1.89 -4.16 0.65
C ILE A 145 2.17 -5.39 1.50
N LEU A 146 1.15 -5.82 2.25
CA LEU A 146 1.23 -7.02 3.06
C LEU A 146 0.98 -8.23 2.16
N LYS A 147 2.05 -9.02 1.95
CA LYS A 147 1.99 -10.22 1.09
C LYS A 147 1.24 -11.39 1.75
N ASP A 148 1.01 -11.32 3.05
CA ASP A 148 0.48 -12.42 3.86
C ASP A 148 -0.47 -11.92 4.93
N ASP A 149 -1.73 -12.34 4.86
CA ASP A 149 -2.81 -11.89 5.74
C ASP A 149 -2.89 -12.66 7.08
N ARG A 150 -1.98 -13.61 7.35
CA ARG A 150 -1.93 -14.37 8.61
C ARG A 150 -1.98 -13.46 9.83
N LEU A 151 -1.21 -12.37 9.82
CA LEU A 151 -1.18 -11.45 10.95
C LEU A 151 -2.51 -10.70 11.13
N PHE A 152 -3.19 -10.33 10.04
CA PHE A 152 -4.53 -9.74 10.12
C PHE A 152 -5.52 -10.73 10.76
N SER A 153 -5.52 -11.98 10.28
CA SER A 153 -6.38 -13.06 10.79
C SER A 153 -6.10 -13.36 12.26
N THR A 154 -4.83 -13.36 12.68
CA THR A 154 -4.47 -13.51 14.10
C THR A 154 -5.00 -12.37 14.95
N ILE A 155 -4.88 -11.11 14.50
CA ILE A 155 -5.41 -9.97 15.26
C ILE A 155 -6.95 -10.09 15.39
N GLU A 156 -7.65 -10.47 14.32
CA GLU A 156 -9.09 -10.75 14.37
C GLU A 156 -9.46 -11.85 15.37
N GLN A 157 -8.70 -12.95 15.41
CA GLN A 157 -8.92 -14.01 16.40
C GLN A 157 -8.69 -13.51 17.84
N LEU A 158 -7.62 -12.75 18.08
CA LEU A 158 -7.31 -12.21 19.40
C LEU A 158 -8.34 -11.17 19.87
N LYS A 159 -8.98 -10.42 18.95
CA LYS A 159 -10.11 -9.52 19.30
C LYS A 159 -11.31 -10.30 19.85
N ASN A 160 -11.60 -11.45 19.27
CA ASN A 160 -12.76 -12.26 19.63
C ASN A 160 -12.48 -13.17 20.84
N ALA A 161 -11.21 -13.46 21.11
CA ALA A 161 -10.78 -14.07 22.36
C ALA A 161 -10.88 -13.04 23.49
N LYS A 162 -12.00 -13.02 24.22
CA LYS A 162 -12.08 -12.29 25.48
C LYS A 162 -10.88 -12.68 26.37
N PRO A 163 -10.19 -11.73 27.02
CA PRO A 163 -9.14 -12.05 27.98
C PRO A 163 -9.68 -12.85 29.17
#